data_AF-A0AAD6F2G3-F1
#
_entry.id   AF-A0AAD6F2G3-F1
#
_cell.length_a   1.000
_cell.length_b   1.000
_cell.length_c   1.000
_cell.angle_alpha   90.00
_cell.angle_beta   90.00
_cell.angle_gamma   90.00
#
_symmetry.space_group_name_H-M   'P 1'
#
loop_
_entity.id
_entity.type
_entity.pdbx_description
1 polymer ?
#
loop_
_entity_poly.entity_id
_entity_poly.type
_entity_poly.pdbx_seq_one_letter_code
_entity_poly.pdbx_strand_id
1 'polypeptide(L)'
;MHSLWMIFTSELSEDNAKQTAEILNLTSRIQELETRKNLTVQYDNLIQAYTVSESNNTNLSAEEQEQNKLNQELETKKKNLTQQIQNMETNWNELNISRAQWSIDSYCLGNIDDKCQPCQFGWGLSQPSCDAINDPPSPRWKTWEEAREDCKGENSDLAVAHIPAEKNDFIDTNSPFSSGTNGYWIGLRVEDGKWK
;
A
#
# COMPACT_ATOMS: atom_id res chain seq x y z
N MET A 1 -105.62 -29.12 41.88
CA MET A 1 -104.93 -28.81 40.60
C MET A 1 -104.08 -27.53 40.69
N HIS A 2 -104.60 -26.41 41.23
CA HIS A 2 -103.83 -25.15 41.36
C HIS A 2 -102.57 -25.23 42.25
N SER A 3 -102.64 -25.88 43.43
CA SER A 3 -101.50 -25.93 44.38
C SER A 3 -100.32 -26.76 43.89
N LEU A 4 -100.56 -27.85 43.14
CA LEU A 4 -99.51 -28.67 42.53
C LEU A 4 -98.80 -27.94 41.38
N TRP A 5 -99.54 -27.14 40.61
CA TRP A 5 -98.98 -26.32 39.54
C TRP A 5 -98.05 -25.22 40.08
N MET A 6 -98.43 -24.57 41.19
CA MET A 6 -97.58 -23.55 41.84
C MET A 6 -96.25 -24.12 42.37
N ILE A 7 -96.26 -25.32 42.97
CA ILE A 7 -95.03 -25.97 43.47
C ILE A 7 -94.11 -26.34 42.30
N PHE A 8 -94.67 -26.90 41.23
CA PHE A 8 -93.87 -27.26 40.06
C PHE A 8 -93.24 -26.01 39.40
N THR A 9 -93.98 -24.89 39.33
CA THR A 9 -93.42 -23.64 38.81
C THR A 9 -92.32 -23.03 39.71
N SER A 10 -92.39 -23.22 41.03
CA SER A 10 -91.35 -22.70 41.94
C SER A 10 -90.06 -23.52 41.86
N GLU A 11 -90.15 -24.85 41.83
CA GLU A 11 -88.98 -25.73 41.66
C GLU A 11 -88.31 -25.48 40.31
N LEU A 12 -89.09 -25.35 39.22
CA LEU A 12 -88.55 -25.02 37.91
C LEU A 12 -87.85 -23.65 37.88
N SER A 13 -88.34 -22.69 38.66
CA SER A 13 -87.74 -21.36 38.78
C SER A 13 -86.42 -21.42 39.55
N GLU A 14 -86.32 -22.20 40.63
CA GLU A 14 -85.08 -22.39 41.38
C GLU A 14 -84.01 -23.11 40.55
N ASP A 15 -84.39 -24.16 39.82
CA ASP A 15 -83.47 -24.87 38.92
C ASP A 15 -82.96 -23.96 37.79
N ASN A 16 -83.84 -23.15 37.19
CA ASN A 16 -83.44 -22.16 36.18
C ASN A 16 -82.48 -21.10 36.77
N ALA A 17 -82.71 -20.64 37.99
CA ALA A 17 -81.83 -19.67 38.64
C ALA A 17 -80.45 -20.27 38.90
N LYS A 18 -80.39 -21.53 39.35
CA LYS A 18 -79.14 -22.26 39.58
C LYS A 18 -78.36 -22.50 38.28
N GLN A 19 -79.04 -22.93 37.20
CA GLN A 19 -78.43 -23.07 35.87
C GLN A 19 -77.90 -21.73 35.35
N THR A 20 -78.64 -20.63 35.55
CA THR A 20 -78.20 -19.29 35.12
C THR A 20 -76.92 -18.87 35.85
N ALA A 21 -76.82 -19.14 37.16
CA ALA A 21 -75.62 -18.85 37.94
C ALA A 21 -74.40 -19.68 37.47
N GLU A 22 -74.60 -20.96 37.14
CA GLU A 22 -73.54 -21.81 36.59
C GLU A 22 -73.06 -21.32 35.21
N ILE A 23 -73.98 -20.91 34.32
CA ILE A 23 -73.65 -20.36 33.00
C ILE A 23 -72.82 -19.08 33.14
N LEU A 24 -73.17 -18.18 34.06
CA LEU A 24 -72.41 -16.96 34.32
C LEU A 24 -70.98 -17.26 34.81
N ASN A 25 -70.84 -18.23 35.73
CA ASN A 25 -69.53 -18.65 36.23
C ASN A 25 -68.66 -19.26 35.11
N LEU A 26 -69.23 -20.15 34.29
CA LEU A 26 -68.52 -20.74 33.14
C LEU A 26 -68.10 -19.68 32.12
N THR A 27 -68.95 -18.70 31.84
CA THR A 27 -68.65 -17.59 30.93
C THR A 27 -67.45 -16.77 31.43
N SER A 28 -67.42 -16.46 32.73
CA SER A 28 -66.27 -15.77 33.35
C SER A 28 -64.97 -16.57 33.20
N ARG A 29 -65.03 -17.89 33.46
CA ARG A 29 -63.85 -18.77 33.32
C ARG A 29 -63.37 -18.88 31.87
N ILE A 30 -64.27 -18.87 30.89
CA ILE A 30 -63.89 -18.87 29.47
C ILE A 30 -63.14 -17.58 29.12
N GLN A 31 -63.63 -16.41 29.57
CA GLN A 31 -62.93 -15.13 29.34
C GLN A 31 -61.53 -15.12 29.96
N GLU A 32 -61.35 -15.65 31.18
CA GLU A 32 -60.02 -15.78 31.81
C GLU A 32 -59.08 -16.74 31.07
N LEU A 33 -59.62 -17.74 30.37
CA LEU A 33 -58.82 -18.65 29.54
C LEU A 33 -58.39 -17.97 28.23
N GLU A 34 -59.27 -17.17 27.64
CA GLU A 34 -58.95 -16.39 26.43
C GLU A 34 -57.85 -15.36 26.70
N THR A 35 -57.91 -14.64 27.82
CA THR A 35 -56.85 -13.68 28.20
C THR A 35 -55.52 -14.38 28.45
N ARG A 36 -55.52 -15.53 29.12
CA ARG A 36 -54.31 -16.36 29.31
C ARG A 36 -53.70 -16.80 27.98
N LYS A 37 -54.52 -17.25 27.04
CA LYS A 37 -54.05 -17.65 25.71
C LYS A 37 -53.38 -16.48 24.96
N ASN A 38 -53.96 -15.27 25.04
CA ASN A 38 -53.35 -14.07 24.44
C ASN A 38 -51.99 -13.75 25.09
N LEU A 39 -51.89 -13.85 26.42
CA LEU A 39 -50.65 -13.63 27.14
C LEU A 39 -49.55 -14.62 26.73
N THR A 40 -49.89 -15.90 26.54
CA THR A 40 -48.95 -16.91 26.03
C THR A 40 -48.40 -16.51 24.66
N VAL A 41 -49.25 -16.09 23.73
CA VAL A 41 -48.81 -15.65 22.40
C VAL A 41 -47.89 -14.42 22.48
N GLN A 42 -48.20 -13.45 23.34
CA GLN A 42 -47.33 -12.28 23.54
C GLN A 42 -45.97 -12.67 24.12
N TYR A 43 -45.95 -13.64 25.04
CA TYR A 43 -44.72 -14.15 25.64
C TYR A 43 -43.85 -14.87 24.60
N ASP A 44 -44.45 -15.70 23.74
CA ASP A 44 -43.73 -16.40 22.67
C ASP A 44 -43.13 -15.40 21.66
N ASN A 45 -43.91 -14.37 21.27
CA ASN A 45 -43.42 -13.29 20.41
C ASN A 45 -42.25 -12.53 21.04
N LEU A 46 -42.29 -12.29 22.36
CA LEU A 46 -41.22 -11.63 23.09
C LEU A 46 -39.95 -12.48 23.13
N ILE A 47 -40.06 -13.79 23.37
CA ILE A 47 -38.92 -14.71 23.30
C ILE A 47 -38.30 -14.68 21.90
N GLN A 48 -39.12 -14.72 20.86
CA GLN A 48 -38.63 -14.68 19.48
C GLN A 48 -37.89 -13.37 19.20
N ALA A 49 -38.44 -12.22 19.60
CA ALA A 49 -37.77 -10.93 19.45
C ALA A 49 -36.45 -10.86 20.24
N TYR A 50 -36.43 -11.42 21.45
CA TYR A 50 -35.23 -11.47 22.29
C TYR A 50 -34.12 -12.30 21.65
N THR A 51 -34.43 -13.51 21.17
CA THR A 51 -33.43 -14.39 20.52
C THR A 51 -32.84 -13.76 19.25
N VAL A 52 -33.65 -13.05 18.46
CA VAL A 52 -33.15 -12.30 17.30
C VAL A 52 -32.24 -11.15 17.73
N SER A 53 -32.62 -10.41 18.77
CA SER A 53 -31.79 -9.32 19.31
C SER A 53 -30.45 -9.82 19.86
N GLU A 54 -30.46 -10.95 20.57
CA GLU A 54 -29.27 -11.60 21.08
C GLU A 54 -28.33 -12.03 19.94
N SER A 55 -28.86 -12.70 18.91
CA SER A 55 -28.08 -13.07 17.72
C SER A 55 -27.48 -11.86 16.98
N ASN A 56 -28.21 -10.75 16.90
CA ASN A 56 -27.68 -9.53 16.29
C ASN A 56 -26.54 -8.93 17.10
N ASN A 57 -26.66 -8.91 18.44
CA ASN A 57 -25.59 -8.43 19.31
C ASN A 57 -24.32 -9.30 19.21
N THR A 58 -24.46 -10.62 19.10
CA THR A 58 -23.30 -11.50 18.92
C THR A 58 -22.60 -11.25 17.58
N ASN A 59 -23.38 -11.02 16.51
CA ASN A 59 -22.81 -10.72 15.19
C ASN A 59 -22.08 -9.38 15.17
N LEU A 60 -22.70 -8.32 15.73
CA LEU A 60 -22.07 -7.00 15.85
C LEU A 60 -20.77 -7.05 16.66
N SER A 61 -20.74 -7.82 17.74
CA SER A 61 -19.53 -7.99 18.54
C SER A 61 -18.41 -8.70 17.76
N ALA A 62 -18.75 -9.67 16.92
CA ALA A 62 -17.78 -10.34 16.05
C ALA A 62 -17.22 -9.39 14.97
N GLU A 63 -18.10 -8.60 14.32
CA GLU A 63 -17.68 -7.58 13.34
C GLU A 63 -16.77 -6.52 13.98
N GLU A 64 -17.07 -6.06 15.19
CA GLU A 64 -16.24 -5.10 15.93
C GLU A 64 -14.84 -5.66 16.22
N GLN A 65 -14.75 -6.94 16.61
CA GLN A 65 -13.46 -7.61 16.82
C GLN A 65 -12.65 -7.71 15.54
N GLU A 66 -13.30 -8.02 14.41
CA GLU A 66 -12.64 -8.09 13.10
C GLU A 66 -12.13 -6.72 12.65
N GLN A 67 -12.94 -5.67 12.79
CA GLN A 67 -12.55 -4.30 12.47
C GLN A 67 -11.36 -3.84 13.34
N ASN A 68 -11.36 -4.17 14.62
CA ASN A 68 -10.23 -3.85 15.51
C ASN A 68 -8.93 -4.54 15.07
N LYS A 69 -9.00 -5.80 14.62
CA LYS A 69 -7.84 -6.51 14.08
C LYS A 69 -7.32 -5.84 12.81
N LEU A 70 -8.23 -5.48 11.89
CA LEU A 70 -7.86 -4.81 10.64
C LEU A 70 -7.19 -3.45 10.92
N ASN A 71 -7.70 -2.68 11.87
CA ASN A 71 -7.12 -1.40 12.28
C ASN A 71 -5.70 -1.56 12.86
N GLN A 72 -5.45 -2.59 13.66
CA GLN A 72 -4.11 -2.90 14.19
C GLN A 72 -3.13 -3.26 13.06
N GLU A 73 -3.57 -4.05 12.08
CA GLU A 73 -2.76 -4.38 10.92
C GLU A 73 -2.45 -3.14 10.07
N LEU A 74 -3.44 -2.26 9.89
CA LEU A 74 -3.27 -1.01 9.14
C LEU A 74 -2.27 -0.07 9.81
N GLU A 75 -2.35 0.11 11.13
CA GLU A 75 -1.39 0.93 11.89
C GLU A 75 0.04 0.36 11.82
N THR A 76 0.17 -0.98 11.83
CA THR A 76 1.47 -1.63 11.66
C THR A 76 2.06 -1.36 10.28
N LYS A 77 1.25 -1.48 9.22
CA LYS A 77 1.67 -1.17 7.84
C LYS A 77 2.05 0.30 7.69
N LYS A 78 1.26 1.21 8.26
CA LYS A 78 1.53 2.65 8.26
C LYS A 78 2.87 2.96 8.91
N LYS A 79 3.14 2.41 10.09
CA LYS A 79 4.44 2.58 10.77
C LYS A 79 5.61 2.08 9.92
N ASN A 80 5.47 0.91 9.29
CA ASN A 80 6.50 0.35 8.41
C ASN A 80 6.78 1.26 7.20
N LEU A 81 5.72 1.72 6.52
CA LEU A 81 5.86 2.63 5.39
C LEU A 81 6.51 3.96 5.79
N THR A 82 6.14 4.54 6.93
CA THR A 82 6.79 5.75 7.45
C THR A 82 8.29 5.54 7.68
N GLN A 83 8.68 4.39 8.25
CA GLN A 83 10.10 4.07 8.45
C GLN A 83 10.85 3.92 7.12
N GLN A 84 10.23 3.30 6.11
CA GLN A 84 10.83 3.19 4.77
C GLN A 84 11.04 4.58 4.14
N ILE A 85 10.06 5.47 4.24
CA ILE A 85 10.16 6.85 3.73
C ILE A 85 11.33 7.57 4.40
N GLN A 86 11.41 7.54 5.73
CA GLN A 86 12.50 8.18 6.47
C GLN A 86 13.87 7.63 6.05
N ASN A 87 14.00 6.30 5.92
CA ASN A 87 15.25 5.68 5.47
C ASN A 87 15.63 6.12 4.05
N MET A 88 14.66 6.21 3.14
CA MET A 88 14.90 6.69 1.77
C MET A 88 15.32 8.16 1.74
N GLU A 89 14.69 9.01 2.55
CA GLU A 89 15.05 10.43 2.68
C GLU A 89 16.47 10.60 3.22
N THR A 90 16.85 9.86 4.27
CA THR A 90 18.22 9.87 4.81
C THR A 90 19.22 9.43 3.76
N ASN A 91 19.00 8.28 3.12
CA ASN A 91 19.91 7.76 2.10
C ASN A 91 20.05 8.72 0.90
N TRP A 92 18.95 9.36 0.50
CA TRP A 92 18.96 10.35 -0.58
C TRP A 92 19.76 11.60 -0.20
N ASN A 93 19.59 12.10 1.02
CA ASN A 93 20.36 13.24 1.52
C ASN A 93 21.86 12.91 1.61
N GLU A 94 22.22 11.75 2.16
CA GLU A 94 23.62 11.30 2.23
C GLU A 94 24.24 11.19 0.83
N LEU A 95 23.54 10.54 -0.11
CA LEU A 95 23.99 10.41 -1.49
C LEU A 95 24.20 11.78 -2.16
N ASN A 96 23.30 12.73 -1.94
CA ASN A 96 23.43 14.07 -2.50
C ASN A 96 24.60 14.84 -1.90
N ILE A 97 24.83 14.74 -0.59
CA ILE A 97 25.99 15.34 0.07
C ILE A 97 27.27 14.73 -0.50
N SER A 98 27.34 13.40 -0.62
CA SER A 98 28.50 12.72 -1.20
C SER A 98 28.74 13.12 -2.66
N ARG A 99 27.69 13.26 -3.48
CA ARG A 99 27.81 13.72 -4.88
C ARG A 99 28.28 15.17 -4.98
N ALA A 100 27.76 16.05 -4.13
CA ALA A 100 28.19 17.44 -4.07
C ALA A 100 29.66 17.54 -3.65
N GLN A 101 30.05 16.80 -2.60
CA GLN A 101 31.44 16.74 -2.15
C GLN A 101 32.36 16.18 -3.24
N TRP A 102 31.99 15.07 -3.88
CA TRP A 102 32.76 14.51 -5.00
C TRP A 102 32.93 15.52 -6.13
N SER A 103 31.88 16.26 -6.49
CA SER A 103 31.97 17.29 -7.53
C SER A 103 32.94 18.41 -7.13
N ILE A 104 32.98 18.79 -5.86
CA ILE A 104 33.96 19.77 -5.36
C ILE A 104 35.37 19.17 -5.43
N ASP A 105 35.56 17.97 -4.91
CA ASP A 105 36.88 17.32 -4.86
C ASP A 105 37.45 17.08 -6.27
N SER A 106 36.60 16.67 -7.23
CA SER A 106 37.01 16.39 -8.61
C SER A 106 37.35 17.65 -9.40
N TYR A 107 36.71 18.79 -9.15
CA TYR A 107 36.93 20.02 -9.93
C TYR A 107 37.78 21.08 -9.20
N CYS A 108 37.88 20.99 -7.87
CA CYS A 108 38.48 22.01 -7.00
C CYS A 108 39.51 21.37 -6.05
N LEU A 109 40.73 21.10 -6.53
CA LEU A 109 41.77 20.51 -5.69
C LEU A 109 42.32 21.49 -4.64
N GLY A 110 42.12 21.16 -3.36
CA GLY A 110 43.07 21.26 -2.23
C GLY A 110 43.57 22.61 -1.72
N ASN A 111 43.75 23.62 -2.58
CA ASN A 111 44.07 24.98 -2.15
C ASN A 111 42.87 25.87 -2.44
N ILE A 112 42.33 26.49 -1.39
CA ILE A 112 41.22 27.45 -1.46
C ILE A 112 41.53 28.64 -2.39
N ASP A 113 42.81 28.86 -2.71
CA ASP A 113 43.29 29.88 -3.64
C ASP A 113 43.27 29.44 -5.12
N ASP A 114 43.18 28.14 -5.41
CA ASP A 114 43.08 27.60 -6.77
C ASP A 114 41.59 27.52 -7.17
N LYS A 115 41.22 28.33 -8.17
CA LYS A 115 39.87 28.31 -8.73
C LYS A 115 39.56 26.91 -9.28
N CYS A 116 38.35 26.42 -9.02
CA CYS A 116 37.83 25.21 -9.64
C CYS A 116 38.05 25.25 -11.16
N GLN A 117 38.51 24.15 -11.74
CA GLN A 117 38.78 24.06 -13.17
C GLN A 117 37.50 23.75 -13.95
N PRO A 118 37.44 24.08 -15.26
CA PRO A 118 36.29 23.72 -16.10
C PRO A 118 36.08 22.20 -16.26
N CYS A 119 37.15 21.42 -16.11
CA CYS A 119 37.15 19.97 -16.20
C CYS A 119 37.63 19.34 -14.90
N GLN A 120 37.19 18.09 -14.68
CA GLN A 120 37.67 17.26 -13.58
C GLN A 120 39.19 17.14 -13.62
N PHE A 121 39.82 16.96 -12.47
CA PHE A 121 41.26 16.76 -12.41
C PHE A 121 41.70 15.55 -13.24
N GLY A 122 42.70 15.74 -14.10
CA GLY A 122 43.18 14.72 -15.03
C GLY A 122 42.42 14.63 -16.36
N TRP A 123 41.37 15.44 -16.55
CA TRP A 123 40.61 15.51 -17.80
C TRP A 123 41.07 16.69 -18.67
N GLY A 124 41.13 16.48 -19.98
CA GLY A 124 41.42 17.49 -20.98
C GLY A 124 40.16 18.28 -21.35
N LEU A 125 40.34 19.58 -21.64
CA LEU A 125 39.26 20.44 -22.14
C LEU A 125 39.18 20.34 -23.67
N SER A 126 38.12 19.72 -24.18
CA SER A 126 37.80 19.60 -25.60
C SER A 126 36.50 20.34 -25.86
N GLN A 127 36.53 21.67 -25.99
CA GLN A 127 35.30 22.48 -26.01
C GLN A 127 34.28 21.92 -27.04
N PRO A 128 33.03 21.62 -26.63
CA PRO A 128 32.39 21.98 -25.36
C PRO A 128 32.49 20.95 -24.21
N SER A 129 33.14 19.81 -24.39
CA SER A 129 33.26 18.71 -23.42
C SER A 129 34.57 18.70 -22.63
N CYS A 130 34.62 17.83 -21.62
CA CYS A 130 35.84 17.40 -20.97
C CYS A 130 36.03 15.92 -21.29
N ASP A 131 37.23 15.52 -21.70
CA ASP A 131 37.52 14.14 -22.09
C ASP A 131 38.75 13.60 -21.36
N ALA A 132 38.75 12.30 -21.09
CA ALA A 132 39.86 11.59 -20.47
C ALA A 132 40.21 10.35 -21.29
N ILE A 133 41.51 10.00 -21.28
CA ILE A 133 42.01 8.78 -21.89
C ILE A 133 42.41 7.85 -20.77
N ASN A 134 41.78 6.68 -20.74
CA ASN A 134 42.17 5.59 -19.87
C ASN A 134 43.04 4.61 -20.68
N ASP A 135 44.36 4.67 -20.48
CA ASP A 135 45.34 3.81 -21.15
C ASP A 135 46.07 2.91 -20.15
N PRO A 136 45.40 1.87 -19.60
CA PRO A 136 46.05 0.95 -18.70
C PRO A 136 46.95 -0.03 -19.48
N PRO A 137 48.13 -0.41 -18.95
CA PRO A 137 48.94 -1.47 -19.55
C PRO A 137 48.18 -2.80 -19.65
N SER A 138 48.40 -3.51 -20.75
CA SER A 138 47.99 -4.91 -20.90
C SER A 138 48.54 -5.76 -19.73
N PRO A 139 47.73 -6.64 -19.11
CA PRO A 139 46.45 -7.18 -19.56
C PRO A 139 45.20 -6.46 -19.02
N ARG A 140 45.31 -5.24 -18.48
CA ARG A 140 44.17 -4.54 -17.84
C ARG A 140 43.21 -3.84 -18.80
N TRP A 141 43.30 -4.17 -20.09
CA TRP A 141 42.37 -3.64 -21.09
C TRP A 141 40.97 -4.15 -20.83
N LYS A 142 40.00 -3.25 -20.98
CA LYS A 142 38.59 -3.50 -20.70
C LYS A 142 37.83 -3.82 -21.97
N THR A 143 36.76 -4.60 -21.83
CA THR A 143 35.72 -4.68 -22.86
C THR A 143 35.00 -3.33 -23.02
N TRP A 144 34.23 -3.16 -24.09
CA TRP A 144 33.47 -1.93 -24.32
C TRP A 144 32.49 -1.67 -23.16
N GLU A 145 31.80 -2.71 -22.68
CA GLU A 145 30.86 -2.63 -21.57
C GLU A 145 31.54 -2.22 -20.26
N GLU A 146 32.67 -2.85 -19.93
CA GLU A 146 33.44 -2.52 -18.72
C GLU A 146 34.01 -1.10 -18.78
N ALA A 147 34.51 -0.67 -19.96
CA ALA A 147 35.01 0.69 -20.15
C ALA A 147 33.88 1.73 -19.99
N ARG A 148 32.67 1.41 -20.47
CA ARG A 148 31.51 2.29 -20.29
C ARG A 148 31.07 2.38 -18.83
N GLU A 149 31.04 1.26 -18.11
CA GLU A 149 30.71 1.26 -16.68
C GLU A 149 31.73 2.04 -15.85
N ASP A 150 33.02 1.97 -16.19
CA ASP A 150 34.05 2.83 -15.61
C ASP A 150 33.75 4.32 -15.83
N CYS A 151 33.46 4.74 -17.07
CA CYS A 151 33.11 6.14 -17.36
C CYS A 151 31.90 6.62 -16.55
N LYS A 152 30.85 5.79 -16.42
CA LYS A 152 29.68 6.11 -15.60
C LYS A 152 30.02 6.27 -14.12
N GLY A 153 31.00 5.51 -13.63
CA GLY A 153 31.53 5.66 -12.27
C GLY A 153 32.10 7.05 -12.00
N GLU A 154 32.68 7.69 -13.01
CA GLU A 154 33.24 9.05 -12.97
C GLU A 154 32.24 10.13 -13.43
N ASN A 155 30.93 9.83 -13.38
CA ASN A 155 29.86 10.71 -13.82
C ASN A 155 30.01 11.19 -15.29
N SER A 156 30.46 10.28 -16.17
CA SER A 156 30.68 10.49 -17.60
C SER A 156 30.12 9.34 -18.45
N ASP A 157 30.35 9.35 -19.76
CA ASP A 157 30.09 8.23 -20.66
C ASP A 157 31.26 8.13 -21.66
N LEU A 158 31.33 7.05 -22.44
CA LEU A 158 32.33 6.92 -23.50
C LEU A 158 32.20 8.07 -24.50
N ALA A 159 33.33 8.64 -24.91
CA ALA A 159 33.36 9.80 -25.80
C ALA A 159 32.63 9.53 -27.12
N VAL A 160 31.80 10.47 -27.55
CA VAL A 160 31.10 10.45 -28.84
C VAL A 160 31.50 11.71 -29.60
N ALA A 161 31.95 11.56 -30.84
CA ALA A 161 32.20 12.68 -31.72
C ALA A 161 30.87 13.28 -32.20
N HIS A 162 30.32 14.24 -31.46
CA HIS A 162 29.06 14.88 -31.81
C HIS A 162 29.27 15.99 -32.84
N ILE A 163 30.39 16.71 -32.76
CA ILE A 163 30.78 17.74 -33.73
C ILE A 163 32.17 17.47 -34.34
N PRO A 164 32.45 17.97 -35.56
CA PRO A 164 33.77 17.80 -36.19
C PRO A 164 34.95 18.34 -35.35
N ALA A 165 34.71 19.34 -34.50
CA ALA A 165 35.74 19.88 -33.60
C ALA A 165 36.16 18.86 -32.53
N GLU A 166 35.21 18.20 -31.85
CA GLU A 166 35.49 17.15 -30.85
C GLU A 166 36.27 15.98 -31.45
N LYS A 167 35.91 15.60 -32.69
CA LYS A 167 36.61 14.56 -33.44
C LYS A 167 38.09 14.91 -33.65
N ASN A 168 38.34 16.11 -34.17
CA ASN A 168 39.68 16.50 -34.61
C ASN A 168 40.62 16.89 -33.45
N ASP A 169 40.09 17.50 -32.38
CA ASP A 169 40.93 18.07 -31.33
C ASP A 169 41.35 17.04 -30.28
N PHE A 170 40.46 16.13 -29.89
CA PHE A 170 40.74 15.17 -28.82
C PHE A 170 40.87 13.73 -29.31
N ILE A 171 39.88 13.21 -30.05
CA ILE A 171 39.84 11.80 -30.44
C ILE A 171 40.98 11.51 -31.44
N ASP A 172 41.08 12.27 -32.52
CA ASP A 172 42.10 12.02 -33.55
C ASP A 172 43.52 12.32 -33.03
N THR A 173 43.71 13.36 -32.21
CA THR A 173 45.01 13.73 -31.62
C THR A 173 45.56 12.66 -30.68
N ASN A 174 44.69 12.03 -29.89
CA ASN A 174 45.13 11.10 -28.85
C ASN A 174 45.01 9.63 -29.25
N SER A 175 44.33 9.33 -30.36
CA SER A 175 44.22 7.96 -30.84
C SER A 175 45.61 7.40 -31.19
N PRO A 176 46.00 6.24 -30.66
CA PRO A 176 47.27 5.63 -30.99
C PRO A 176 47.27 5.27 -32.49
N PHE A 177 48.38 5.54 -33.18
CA PHE A 177 48.62 5.03 -34.53
C PHE A 177 48.77 3.51 -34.45
N SER A 178 47.66 2.80 -34.52
CA SER A 178 47.63 1.34 -34.45
C SER A 178 46.79 0.76 -35.59
N SER A 179 47.19 -0.43 -36.03
CA SER A 179 46.41 -1.23 -36.97
C SER A 179 45.55 -2.24 -36.20
N GLY A 180 44.27 -2.34 -36.55
CA GLY A 180 43.35 -3.32 -35.96
C GLY A 180 42.54 -2.75 -34.79
N THR A 181 42.31 -3.55 -33.74
CA THR A 181 41.46 -3.20 -32.59
C THR A 181 42.23 -2.63 -31.40
N ASN A 182 43.52 -2.32 -31.56
CA ASN A 182 44.38 -1.78 -30.49
C ASN A 182 44.18 -0.27 -30.31
N GLY A 183 42.96 0.16 -30.01
CA GLY A 183 42.59 1.56 -29.82
C GLY A 183 41.77 1.77 -28.54
N TYR A 184 41.35 3.01 -28.32
CA TYR A 184 40.46 3.33 -27.21
C TYR A 184 39.00 3.09 -27.59
N TRP A 185 38.21 2.67 -26.60
CA TRP A 185 36.77 2.59 -26.77
C TRP A 185 36.15 3.99 -26.85
N ILE A 186 35.21 4.14 -27.77
CA ILE A 186 34.35 5.32 -27.92
C ILE A 186 32.88 4.89 -27.82
N GLY A 187 31.98 5.84 -27.64
CA GLY A 187 30.55 5.61 -27.43
C GLY A 187 29.78 5.15 -28.68
N LEU A 188 30.46 4.55 -29.67
CA LEU A 188 29.84 3.94 -30.84
C LEU A 188 29.81 2.43 -30.69
N ARG A 189 28.65 1.84 -30.92
CA ARG A 189 28.52 0.37 -31.01
C ARG A 189 27.46 -0.06 -32.01
N VAL A 190 27.54 -1.32 -32.44
CA VAL A 190 26.54 -1.92 -33.32
C VAL A 190 25.44 -2.55 -32.48
N GLU A 191 24.21 -2.10 -32.67
CA GLU A 191 22.99 -2.75 -32.17
C GLU A 191 22.06 -3.05 -33.35
N ASP A 192 21.60 -4.29 -33.46
CA ASP A 192 20.71 -4.74 -34.55
C ASP A 192 21.26 -4.42 -35.96
N GLY A 193 22.58 -4.51 -36.14
CA GLY A 193 23.25 -4.21 -37.40
C GLY A 193 23.33 -2.72 -37.76
N LYS A 194 23.02 -1.82 -36.81
CA LYS A 194 23.13 -0.37 -36.97
C LYS A 194 24.08 0.21 -35.93
N TRP A 195 24.92 1.15 -36.36
CA TRP A 195 25.69 1.98 -35.44
C TRP A 195 24.74 2.90 -34.67
N LYS A 196 24.92 2.95 -33.36
CA LYS A 196 24.27 3.87 -32.44
C LYS A 196 25.31 4.58 -31.61
#